data_AF-A0A8C5RUY2-F1
#
_entry.id   AF-A0A8C5RUY2-F1
#
_cell.length_a   1.000
_cell.length_b   1.000
_cell.length_c   1.000
_cell.angle_alpha   90.00
_cell.angle_beta   90.00
_cell.angle_gamma   90.00
#
_symmetry.space_group_name_H-M   'P 1'
#
loop_
_entity.id
_entity.type
_entity.pdbx_description
1 polymer ?
#
loop_
_entity_poly.entity_id
_entity_poly.type
_entity_poly.pdbx_seq_one_letter_code
_entity_poly.pdbx_strand_id
1 'polypeptide(L)' 'FCIQIPLFNLVSWAFFKSPSEGAQTIVYLSTSPEVEGVSGKYFGDCKEEQLLPKATDDLVARKLWDISEVMVGLLK' A
#
# COMPACT_ATOMS: atom_id res chain seq x y z
N PHE A 1 -28.92 -8.54 -10.95
CA PHE A 1 -28.22 -7.63 -10.02
C PHE A 1 -28.37 -8.00 -8.53
N CYS A 2 -29.49 -8.54 -8.03
CA CYS A 2 -29.62 -8.87 -6.59
C CYS A 2 -29.03 -10.24 -6.15
N ILE A 3 -28.76 -11.16 -7.10
CA ILE A 3 -28.37 -12.56 -6.81
C ILE A 3 -26.84 -12.80 -6.87
N GLN A 4 -26.04 -11.83 -7.34
CA GLN A 4 -24.57 -11.95 -7.44
C GLN A 4 -23.83 -11.58 -6.14
N ILE A 5 -24.48 -10.82 -5.25
CA ILE A 5 -23.92 -10.33 -3.98
C ILE A 5 -23.57 -11.46 -3.00
N PRO A 6 -24.42 -12.50 -2.77
CA PRO A 6 -24.09 -13.53 -1.78
C PRO A 6 -22.90 -14.40 -2.20
N LEU A 7 -22.79 -14.74 -3.49
CA LEU A 7 -21.65 -15.50 -4.01
C LEU A 7 -20.36 -14.66 -3.94
N PHE A 8 -20.44 -13.38 -4.32
CA PHE A 8 -19.30 -12.47 -4.22
C PHE A 8 -18.83 -12.29 -2.77
N ASN A 9 -19.74 -12.13 -1.80
CA ASN A 9 -19.39 -12.02 -0.39
C ASN A 9 -18.77 -13.31 0.18
N LEU A 10 -19.29 -14.48 -0.21
CA LEU A 10 -18.76 -15.76 0.24
C LEU A 10 -17.36 -16.03 -0.31
N VAL A 11 -17.12 -15.72 -1.59
CA VAL A 11 -15.77 -15.78 -2.18
C VAL A 11 -14.85 -14.73 -1.55
N SER A 12 -15.34 -13.50 -1.33
CA SER A 12 -14.56 -12.44 -0.72
C SER A 12 -14.09 -12.80 0.68
N TRP A 13 -15.00 -13.33 1.52
CA TRP A 13 -14.68 -13.74 2.88
C TRP A 13 -13.64 -14.87 2.96
N ALA A 14 -13.63 -15.79 1.98
CA ALA A 14 -12.72 -16.93 1.99
C ALA A 14 -11.29 -16.60 1.50
N PHE A 15 -11.13 -15.60 0.63
CA PHE A 15 -9.87 -15.37 -0.09
C PHE A 15 -9.25 -13.99 0.10
N PHE A 16 -9.98 -13.00 0.63
CA PHE A 16 -9.50 -11.63 0.77
C PHE A 16 -9.45 -11.21 2.23
N LYS A 17 -8.53 -10.28 2.54
CA LYS A 17 -8.46 -9.65 3.86
C LYS A 17 -9.75 -8.88 4.14
N SER A 18 -10.22 -8.97 5.37
CA SER A 18 -11.24 -8.06 5.90
C SER A 18 -10.70 -6.62 5.95
N PRO A 19 -11.58 -5.59 6.00
CA PRO A 19 -11.14 -4.21 6.15
C PRO A 19 -10.24 -3.97 7.37
N SER A 20 -10.52 -4.63 8.49
CA SER A 20 -9.69 -4.56 9.70
C SER A 20 -8.30 -5.15 9.50
N GLU A 21 -8.18 -6.29 8.84
CA GLU A 21 -6.89 -6.91 8.54
C GLU A 21 -6.11 -6.08 7.51
N GLY A 22 -6.78 -5.49 6.52
CA GLY A 22 -6.15 -4.62 5.52
C GLY A 22 -5.61 -3.31 6.12
N ALA A 23 -6.28 -2.77 7.14
CA ALA A 23 -5.86 -1.53 7.81
C ALA A 23 -4.73 -1.73 8.83
N GLN A 24 -4.49 -2.97 9.28
CA GLN A 24 -3.63 -3.27 10.43
C GLN A 24 -2.22 -2.69 10.29
N THR A 25 -1.56 -2.88 9.14
CA THR A 25 -0.20 -2.38 8.90
C THR A 25 -0.13 -0.84 8.98
N ILE A 26 -1.14 -0.14 8.44
CA ILE A 26 -1.18 1.33 8.47
C ILE A 26 -1.33 1.82 9.91
N VAL A 27 -2.24 1.20 10.67
CA VAL A 27 -2.45 1.54 12.09
C VAL A 27 -1.19 1.28 12.90
N TYR A 28 -0.53 0.14 12.69
CA TYR A 28 0.74 -0.19 13.35
C TYR A 28 1.81 0.88 13.06
N LEU A 29 2.02 1.23 11.79
CA LEU A 29 3.03 2.23 11.40
C LEU A 29 2.72 3.63 11.91
N SER A 30 1.44 3.97 12.06
CA SER A 30 1.01 5.30 12.49
C SER A 30 1.04 5.49 14.00
N THR A 31 1.02 4.41 14.79
CA THR A 31 0.75 4.49 16.24
C THR A 31 1.72 3.71 17.13
N SER A 32 2.43 2.72 16.60
CA SER A 32 3.30 1.88 17.42
C SER A 32 4.63 2.59 17.75
N PRO A 33 5.01 2.69 19.04
CA PRO A 33 6.33 3.18 19.43
C PRO A 33 7.49 2.33 18.89
N GLU A 34 7.23 1.07 18.52
CA GLU A 34 8.26 0.15 18.00
C GLU A 34 8.87 0.61 16.67
N VAL A 35 8.12 1.40 15.89
CA VAL A 35 8.56 1.91 14.60
C VAL A 35 8.79 3.43 14.61
N GLU A 36 8.84 4.03 15.79
CA GLU A 36 9.08 5.46 15.92
C GLU A 36 10.43 5.84 15.30
N GLY A 37 10.42 6.82 14.39
CA GLY A 37 11.61 7.27 13.66
C GLY A 37 12.06 6.38 12.49
N VAL A 38 11.40 5.24 12.25
CA VAL A 38 11.70 4.38 11.09
C VAL A 38 11.20 5.04 9.80
N SER A 39 12.07 5.17 8.79
CA SER A 39 11.71 5.73 7.47
C SER A 39 12.45 5.02 6.34
N GLY A 40 11.93 5.14 5.11
CA GLY A 40 12.53 4.53 3.91
C GLY A 40 12.36 3.00 3.80
N LYS A 41 11.46 2.42 4.59
CA LYS A 41 11.20 0.97 4.65
C LYS A 41 9.81 0.65 4.10
N TYR A 42 9.63 -0.59 3.64
CA TYR A 42 8.35 -1.11 3.18
C TYR A 42 7.86 -2.21 4.12
N PHE A 43 6.58 -2.18 4.47
CA PHE A 43 5.98 -3.11 5.41
C PHE A 43 4.75 -3.79 4.82
N GLY A 44 4.62 -5.09 5.08
CA GLY A 44 3.43 -5.90 4.85
C GLY A 44 3.15 -6.76 6.08
N ASP A 45 1.86 -6.94 6.43
CA ASP A 45 1.43 -7.70 7.61
C ASP A 45 2.18 -7.34 8.91
N CYS A 46 2.32 -6.02 9.14
CA CYS A 46 3.05 -5.42 10.26
C CYS A 46 4.53 -5.82 10.37
N LYS A 47 5.18 -6.22 9.26
CA LYS A 47 6.60 -6.61 9.21
C LYS A 47 7.31 -5.95 8.05
N GLU A 48 8.61 -5.68 8.19
CA GLU A 48 9.43 -5.19 7.08
C GLU A 48 9.53 -6.28 5.99
N GLU A 49 9.28 -5.90 4.75
CA GLU A 49 9.33 -6.79 3.59
C GLU A 49 10.36 -6.29 2.57
N GLN A 50 10.95 -7.22 1.83
CA GLN A 50 11.87 -6.88 0.75
C GLN A 50 11.12 -6.37 -0.48
N LEU A 51 11.55 -5.21 -0.97
CA LEU A 51 11.04 -4.65 -2.21
C LEU A 51 11.55 -5.44 -3.42
N LEU A 52 10.74 -5.44 -4.48
CA LEU A 52 11.18 -5.92 -5.79
C LEU A 52 12.31 -5.04 -6.31
N PRO A 53 13.31 -5.57 -7.05
CA PRO A 53 14.42 -4.76 -7.57
C PRO A 53 13.99 -3.54 -8.39
N LYS A 54 12.88 -3.67 -9.14
CA LYS A 54 12.32 -2.55 -9.92
C LYS A 54 11.74 -1.42 -9.06
N ALA A 55 11.39 -1.69 -7.81
CA ALA A 55 10.82 -0.72 -6.88
C ALA A 55 11.90 0.11 -6.17
N THR A 56 13.17 -0.27 -6.32
CA THR A 56 14.33 0.42 -5.72
C THR A 56 15.19 1.13 -6.78
N ASP A 57 14.65 1.36 -7.97
CA ASP A 57 15.34 2.11 -9.04
C ASP A 57 15.06 3.62 -8.88
N ASP A 58 16.06 4.34 -8.35
CA ASP A 58 15.98 5.77 -8.09
C ASP A 58 15.82 6.62 -9.35
N LEU A 59 16.36 6.19 -10.49
CA LEU A 59 16.24 6.91 -11.75
C LEU A 59 14.80 6.82 -12.27
N VAL A 60 14.19 5.65 -12.18
CA VAL A 60 12.78 5.44 -12.53
C VAL A 60 11.88 6.20 -11.57
N ALA A 61 12.15 6.17 -10.27
CA ALA A 61 11.39 6.91 -9.26
C ALA A 61 11.43 8.41 -9.51
N ARG A 62 12.60 8.99 -9.81
CA ARG A 62 12.74 10.42 -10.14
C ARG A 62 11.96 10.79 -11.38
N LYS A 63 12.10 10.01 -12.46
CA LYS A 63 11.37 10.26 -13.71
C LYS A 63 9.85 10.20 -13.51
N LEU A 64 9.38 9.25 -12.69
CA LEU A 64 7.96 9.14 -12.37
C LEU A 64 7.46 10.37 -11.61
N TRP A 65 8.24 10.87 -10.65
CA TRP A 65 7.92 12.08 -9.90
C TRP A 65 7.81 13.30 -10.83
N ASP A 66 8.81 13.53 -11.69
CA ASP A 66 8.85 14.67 -12.62
C ASP A 66 7.62 14.70 -13.54
N ILE A 67 7.23 13.54 -14.09
CA ILE A 67 6.04 13.42 -14.95
C ILE A 67 4.77 13.69 -14.13
N SER A 68 4.69 13.15 -12.91
CA SER A 68 3.52 13.29 -12.05
C SER A 68 3.29 14.75 -11.65
N GLU A 69 4.35 15.49 -11.34
CA GLU A 69 4.28 16.93 -11.03
C GLU A 69 3.69 17.74 -12.18
N VAL A 70 4.05 17.42 -13.43
CA VAL A 70 3.46 18.03 -14.63
C VAL A 70 1.99 17.63 -14.79
N MET A 71 1.66 16.34 -14.60
CA MET A 71 0.29 15.84 -14.75
C MET A 71 -0.70 16.49 -13.78
N VAL A 72 -0.28 16.74 -12.54
CA VAL A 72 -1.12 17.40 -11.54
C VAL A 72 -1.00 18.94 -11.55
N GLY A 73 -0.20 19.50 -12.47
CA GLY A 73 -0.04 20.94 -12.65
C GLY A 73 0.73 21.65 -11.53
N LEU A 74 1.56 20.93 -10.77
CA LEU A 74 2.45 21.52 -9.76
C LEU A 74 3.60 22.29 -10.41
N LEU A 75 4.05 21.84 -11.58
CA LEU A 75 5.03 22.52 -12.41
C LEU A 75 4.34 22.97 -13.71
N LYS A 76 4.53 24.24 -14.09
CA LYS A 76 4.02 24.83 -15.33
C LYS A 76 5.01 24.66 -16.47
#